data_AF-A0A520DAD3-F1
#
_entry.id   AF-A0A520DAD3-F1
#
_cell.length_a   1.000
_cell.length_b   1.000
_cell.length_c   1.000
_cell.angle_alpha   90.00
_cell.angle_beta   90.00
_cell.angle_gamma   90.00
#
_symmetry.space_group_name_H-M   'P 1'
#
loop_
_entity.id
_entity.type
_entity.pdbx_description
1 polymer ?
#
loop_
_entity_poly.entity_id
_entity_poly.type
_entity_poly.pdbx_seq_one_letter_code
_entity_poly.pdbx_strand_id
1 'polypeptide(L)' 'MIRHLRRSNEVGRRAVALGRHPFGAVLVGPDQETVLLEQCNIDTVNHAESTLARVAATNFTP' A
#
# COMPACT_ATOMS: atom_id res chain seq x y z
N MET A 1 5.57 -13.35 5.86
CA MET A 1 4.13 -13.07 5.66
C MET A 1 3.51 -12.17 6.74
N ILE A 2 3.49 -12.56 8.03
CA ILE A 2 2.80 -11.78 9.09
C ILE A 2 3.31 -10.33 9.24
N ARG A 3 4.63 -10.09 9.10
CA ARG A 3 5.19 -8.72 9.17
C ARG A 3 4.58 -7.76 8.14
N HIS A 4 4.35 -8.25 6.92
CA HIS A 4 3.84 -7.44 5.81
C HIS A 4 2.36 -7.15 6.00
N LEU A 5 1.60 -8.12 6.51
CA LEU A 5 0.20 -7.90 6.91
C LEU A 5 0.08 -6.85 8.03
N ARG A 6 0.96 -6.92 9.04
CA ARG A 6 1.02 -5.90 10.10
C ARG A 6 1.36 -4.52 9.54
N ARG A 7 2.28 -4.47 8.57
CA ARG A 7 2.66 -3.23 7.91
C ARG A 7 1.50 -2.64 7.09
N SER A 8 0.82 -3.44 6.27
CA SER A 8 -0.41 -3.02 5.57
C SER A 8 -1.47 -2.50 6.53
N ASN A 9 -1.62 -3.12 7.71
CA ASN A 9 -2.55 -2.64 8.74
C ASN A 9 -2.10 -1.30 9.37
N GLU A 10 -0.81 -1.05 9.55
CA GLU A 10 -0.31 0.29 9.92
C GLU A 10 -0.65 1.33 8.86
N VAL A 11 -0.52 0.98 7.57
CA VAL A 11 -0.92 1.85 6.46
C VAL A 11 -2.42 2.15 6.52
N GLY A 12 -3.27 1.13 6.71
CA GLY A 12 -4.72 1.31 6.88
C GLY A 12 -5.09 2.18 8.08
N ARG A 13 -4.38 2.05 9.21
CA ARG A 13 -4.57 2.92 10.38
C ARG A 13 -4.20 4.39 10.09
N ARG A 14 -3.16 4.65 9.30
CA ARG A 14 -2.84 6.01 8.84
C ARG A 14 -3.94 6.58 7.95
N ALA A 15 -4.55 5.76 7.09
CA ALA A 15 -5.68 6.19 6.26
C ALA A 15 -6.84 6.71 7.11
N VAL A 16 -7.18 6.02 8.20
CA VAL A 16 -8.22 6.45 9.15
C VAL A 16 -7.85 7.77 9.81
N ALA A 17 -6.60 7.94 10.25
CA ALA A 17 -6.14 9.20 10.85
C ALA A 17 -6.26 10.39 9.88
N LEU A 18 -6.24 10.13 8.56
CA LEU A 18 -6.44 11.10 7.50
C LEU A 18 -7.90 11.25 7.06
N GLY A 19 -8.86 10.63 7.77
CA GLY A 19 -10.29 10.67 7.45
C GLY A 19 -10.70 9.81 6.25
N ARG A 20 -9.87 8.84 5.86
CA ARG A 20 -10.11 7.95 4.70
C ARG A 20 -10.47 6.53 5.16
N HIS A 21 -10.94 5.73 4.21
CA HIS A 21 -11.30 4.33 4.49
C HIS A 21 -10.09 3.51 5.00
N PRO A 22 -10.32 2.53 5.90
CA PRO A 22 -9.27 1.82 6.63
C PRO A 22 -8.55 0.73 5.80
N PHE A 23 -8.10 1.07 4.58
CA PHE A 23 -7.39 0.15 3.71
C PHE A 23 -5.99 0.64 3.40
N GLY A 24 -5.04 -0.30 3.41
CA GLY A 24 -3.63 -0.06 3.14
C GLY A 24 -3.03 -1.23 2.39
N ALA A 25 -2.15 -0.91 1.43
CA ALA A 25 -1.45 -1.88 0.61
C ALA A 25 0.06 -1.61 0.66
N VAL A 26 0.85 -2.67 0.53
CA VAL A 26 2.31 -2.61 0.46
C VAL A 26 2.81 -3.39 -0.75
N LEU A 27 3.80 -2.85 -1.43
CA LEU A 27 4.56 -3.56 -2.47
C LEU A 27 5.87 -4.03 -1.85
N VAL A 28 6.10 -5.35 -1.87
CA VAL A 28 7.32 -5.96 -1.35
C VAL A 28 8.21 -6.34 -2.52
N GLY A 29 9.52 -6.07 -2.38
CA GLY A 29 10.53 -6.43 -3.38
C GLY A 29 10.74 -7.93 -3.53
N PRO A 30 11.55 -8.34 -4.52
CA PRO A 30 11.81 -9.76 -4.80
C PRO A 30 12.58 -10.47 -3.68
N ASP A 31 13.28 -9.72 -2.82
CA ASP A 31 13.91 -10.23 -1.60
C ASP A 31 12.89 -10.66 -0.53
N GLN A 32 11.60 -10.40 -0.75
CA GLN A 32 10.49 -10.62 0.17
C GLN A 32 10.61 -9.89 1.50
N GLU A 33 11.57 -8.99 1.65
CA GLU A 33 11.90 -8.28 2.88
C GLU A 33 11.61 -6.79 2.74
N THR A 34 12.10 -6.18 1.67
CA THR A 34 12.06 -4.74 1.47
C THR A 34 10.67 -4.29 1.02
N VAL A 35 10.09 -3.35 1.76
CA VAL A 35 8.86 -2.66 1.33
C VAL A 35 9.28 -1.52 0.39
N LEU A 36 8.93 -1.65 -0.89
CA LEU A 36 9.27 -0.68 -1.93
C LEU A 36 8.29 0.50 -1.96
N LEU A 37 7.00 0.21 -1.76
CA LEU A 37 5.93 1.21 -1.78
C LEU A 37 4.86 0.88 -0.75
N GLU A 38 4.21 1.93 -0.26
CA GLU A 38 3.06 1.85 0.65
C GLU A 38 1.99 2.81 0.17
N GLN A 39 0.74 2.36 0.18
CA GLN A 39 -0.36 3.18 -0.27
C GLN A 39 -1.56 3.03 0.65
N CYS A 40 -2.11 4.17 1.07
CA CYS A 40 -3.40 4.25 1.75
C CYS A 40 -4.51 4.41 0.73
N ASN A 41 -5.74 4.04 1.11
CA ASN A 41 -6.88 4.43 0.30
C ASN A 41 -6.96 5.96 0.18
N ILE A 42 -7.33 6.48 -0.98
CA ILE A 42 -7.49 7.93 -1.20
C ILE A 42 -8.96 8.31 -1.10
N ASP A 43 -9.84 7.56 -1.77
CA ASP A 43 -11.30 7.70 -1.74
C ASP A 43 -11.97 6.37 -2.12
N THR A 44 -13.27 6.35 -2.39
CA THR A 44 -14.02 5.13 -2.75
C THR A 44 -13.68 4.57 -4.13
N VAL A 45 -12.98 5.31 -4.98
CA VAL A 45 -12.60 4.90 -6.34
C VAL A 45 -11.10 4.62 -6.42
N ASN A 46 -10.30 5.45 -5.77
CA ASN A 46 -8.85 5.39 -5.73
C ASN A 46 -8.36 4.47 -4.60
N HIS A 47 -8.65 3.19 -4.80
CA HIS A 47 -8.26 2.08 -3.92
C HIS A 47 -6.75 2.02 -3.70
N ALA A 48 -6.36 1.60 -2.50
CA ALA A 48 -4.96 1.46 -2.11
C ALA A 48 -4.18 0.61 -3.12
N GLU A 49 -4.75 -0.51 -3.55
CA GLU A 49 -4.13 -1.47 -4.46
C GLU A 49 -3.97 -0.91 -5.88
N SER A 50 -5.01 -0.29 -6.42
CA SER A 50 -5.03 0.25 -7.79
C SER A 50 -4.05 1.41 -7.95
N THR A 51 -4.00 2.29 -6.96
CA THR A 51 -3.02 3.39 -6.94
C THR A 51 -1.60 2.83 -6.77
N LEU A 52 -1.39 1.87 -5.87
CA LEU A 52 -0.09 1.24 -5.65
C LEU A 52 0.45 0.59 -6.93
N ALA A 53 -0.38 -0.19 -7.64
CA ALA A 53 0.00 -0.85 -8.88
C ALA A 53 0.38 0.14 -9.98
N ARG A 54 -0.37 1.25 -10.11
CA ARG A 54 -0.08 2.30 -11.11
C ARG A 54 1.22 3.03 -10.81
N VAL A 55 1.47 3.35 -9.54
CA VAL A 55 2.72 3.97 -9.09
C VAL A 55 3.87 3.00 -9.34
N ALA A 56 3.71 1.71 -9.03
CA ALA A 56 4.72 0.70 -9.27
C ALA A 56 5.07 0.60 -10.77
N ALA A 57 4.08 0.50 -11.65
CA ALA A 57 4.30 0.42 -13.10
C ALA A 57 4.96 1.67 -13.71
N THR A 58 4.80 2.83 -13.05
CA THR A 58 5.44 4.09 -13.48
C THR A 58 6.89 4.18 -13.01
N ASN A 59 7.21 3.64 -11.82
CA ASN A 59 8.51 3.79 -11.18
C ASN A 59 9.44 2.59 -11.37
N PHE A 60 8.90 1.42 -11.72
CA PHE A 60 9.65 0.19 -11.92
C PHE A 60 9.36 -0.37 -13.30
N THR A 61 10.42 -0.65 -14.05
CA THR A 61 10.34 -1.47 -15.26
C THR A 61 10.13 -2.93 -14.88
N PRO A 62 9.37 -3.71 -15.67
CA PRO A 62 9.14 -5.14 -15.42
C PRO A 62 10.41 -5.97 -15.28
#